data_AF-A0A3M8QNL7-F1
#
_entry.id   AF-A0A3M8QNL7-F1
#
_cell.length_a   1.000
_cell.length_b   1.000
_cell.length_c   1.000
_cell.angle_alpha   90.00
_cell.angle_beta   90.00
_cell.angle_gamma   90.00
#
_symmetry.space_group_name_H-M   'P 1'
#
loop_
_entity.id
_entity.type
_entity.pdbx_description
1 polymer ?
#
loop_
_entity_poly.entity_id
_entity_poly.type
_entity_poly.pdbx_seq_one_letter_code
_entity_poly.pdbx_strand_id
1 'polypeptide(L)'
;MSLNCPAVAAQTQDSYARGCNPPLTPLQDAICNYKPKVWTDSLLTLDSTVGVHYVRDLRAAGAGTPQCKDLLESHKAYEKELQGCGSNGDCVLKVIRNWAGILSHVEDRLRPPLNEAALKKFAGGMKFLDGQQTISLLKRLEQGMDLYPLPQVALPNGNVLVWGFQPHNAQVQSLAVVNRQGAVQLLGIVDRLYLALPSGKTQWEPGKDARIALFVRDPAVLNQNLSAIRAWAAASILGFNQDCPGKDQTRCQAAAKLPLPIQAYNLNCTAAKDKIINQHCAISLPQVPDNVSPGLFWQ
;
A
#
# COMPACT_ATOMS: atom_id res chain seq x y z
N MET A 1 14.82 15.63 -9.14
CA MET A 1 13.51 14.94 -9.18
C MET A 1 13.42 14.03 -7.96
N SER A 2 12.30 14.06 -7.24
CA SER A 2 12.04 13.10 -6.16
C SER A 2 11.89 11.69 -6.74
N LEU A 3 12.50 10.69 -6.10
CA LEU A 3 12.38 9.28 -6.50
C LEU A 3 10.93 8.81 -6.29
N ASN A 4 10.35 8.09 -7.25
CA ASN A 4 8.98 7.60 -7.18
C ASN A 4 8.95 6.08 -7.42
N CYS A 5 9.11 5.29 -6.35
CA CYS A 5 9.22 3.85 -6.46
C CYS A 5 7.95 3.16 -6.99
N PRO A 6 6.72 3.59 -6.65
CA PRO A 6 5.52 3.03 -7.28
C PRO A 6 5.49 3.22 -8.80
N ALA A 7 5.93 4.37 -9.31
CA ALA A 7 6.04 4.58 -10.76
C ALA A 7 7.10 3.67 -11.40
N VAL A 8 8.22 3.44 -10.72
CA VAL A 8 9.23 2.46 -11.16
C VAL A 8 8.65 1.05 -11.15
N ALA A 9 7.92 0.68 -10.11
CA ALA A 9 7.30 -0.65 -9.96
C ALA A 9 6.34 -0.97 -11.11
N ALA A 10 5.54 0.01 -11.56
CA ALA A 10 4.60 -0.15 -12.68
C ALA A 10 5.30 -0.46 -14.02
N GLN A 11 6.58 -0.11 -14.15
CA GLN A 11 7.39 -0.32 -15.37
C GLN A 11 8.41 -1.45 -15.22
N THR A 12 8.58 -1.98 -14.02
CA THR A 12 9.59 -3.01 -13.71
C THR A 12 9.07 -4.38 -14.09
N GLN A 13 9.86 -5.15 -14.84
CA GLN A 13 9.58 -6.56 -15.10
C GLN A 13 9.87 -7.38 -13.84
N ASP A 14 9.05 -8.39 -13.58
CA ASP A 14 9.18 -9.27 -12.41
C ASP A 14 10.15 -10.45 -12.62
N SER A 15 10.81 -10.53 -13.77
CA SER A 15 11.72 -11.61 -14.15
C SER A 15 12.56 -11.23 -15.36
N TYR A 16 13.82 -11.65 -15.40
CA TYR A 16 14.71 -11.45 -16.55
C TYR A 16 14.50 -12.50 -17.64
N ALA A 17 14.12 -13.73 -17.26
CA ALA A 17 14.04 -14.87 -18.16
C ALA A 17 12.60 -15.31 -18.47
N ARG A 18 11.64 -14.38 -18.44
CA ARG A 18 10.22 -14.69 -18.65
C ARG A 18 9.99 -15.46 -19.95
N GLY A 19 9.56 -16.71 -19.81
CA GLY A 19 9.18 -17.58 -20.94
C GLY A 19 10.35 -18.18 -21.74
N CYS A 20 11.62 -17.89 -21.40
CA CYS A 20 12.79 -18.51 -22.02
C CYS A 20 12.77 -18.59 -23.57
N ASN A 21 12.29 -17.53 -24.22
CA ASN A 21 12.15 -17.48 -25.67
C ASN A 21 13.43 -16.95 -26.35
N PRO A 22 14.02 -17.68 -27.31
CA PRO A 22 15.20 -17.21 -28.04
C PRO A 22 14.93 -15.94 -28.90
N PRO A 23 15.96 -15.13 -29.19
CA PRO A 23 17.36 -15.28 -28.77
C PRO A 23 17.57 -14.88 -27.31
N LEU A 24 18.26 -15.73 -26.54
CA LEU A 24 18.56 -15.48 -25.13
C LEU A 24 19.88 -14.73 -24.98
N THR A 25 19.91 -13.75 -24.08
CA THR A 25 21.17 -13.18 -23.58
C THR A 25 21.93 -14.22 -22.74
N PRO A 26 23.25 -14.06 -22.50
CA PRO A 26 24.02 -15.00 -21.68
C PRO A 26 23.43 -15.23 -20.28
N LEU A 27 22.90 -14.16 -19.64
CA LEU A 27 22.24 -14.26 -18.34
C LEU A 27 20.92 -15.03 -18.43
N GLN A 28 20.10 -14.76 -19.45
CA GLN A 28 18.85 -15.49 -19.65
C GLN A 28 19.11 -16.96 -19.95
N ASP A 29 20.13 -17.28 -20.74
CA ASP A 29 20.55 -18.64 -21.01
C ASP A 29 20.97 -19.38 -19.73
N ALA A 30 21.77 -18.72 -18.87
CA ALA A 30 22.13 -19.27 -17.56
C ALA A 30 20.90 -19.57 -16.70
N ILE A 31 19.92 -18.66 -16.64
CA ILE A 31 18.70 -18.85 -15.85
C ILE A 31 17.84 -19.98 -16.42
N CYS A 32 17.61 -19.99 -17.74
CA CYS A 32 16.71 -20.92 -18.41
C CYS A 32 17.23 -22.36 -18.43
N ASN A 33 18.54 -22.55 -18.55
CA ASN A 33 19.15 -23.86 -18.73
C ASN A 33 19.87 -24.39 -17.47
N TYR A 34 19.77 -23.70 -16.34
CA TYR A 34 20.39 -24.14 -15.09
C TYR A 34 19.80 -25.46 -14.60
N LYS A 35 20.69 -26.41 -14.27
CA LYS A 35 20.32 -27.69 -13.66
C LYS A 35 20.55 -27.63 -12.16
N PRO A 36 19.49 -27.43 -11.35
CA PRO A 36 19.66 -27.25 -9.92
C PRO A 36 20.08 -28.55 -9.24
N LYS A 37 20.96 -28.45 -8.23
CA LYS A 37 21.38 -29.60 -7.40
C LYS A 37 20.31 -30.01 -6.39
N VAL A 38 19.47 -29.06 -5.97
CA VAL A 38 18.30 -29.25 -5.12
C VAL A 38 17.16 -28.38 -5.64
N TRP A 39 15.91 -28.80 -5.47
CA TRP A 39 14.75 -28.16 -6.12
C TRP A 39 14.58 -26.66 -5.76
N THR A 40 15.05 -26.22 -4.59
CA THR A 40 15.04 -24.81 -4.15
C THR A 40 15.95 -23.91 -4.97
N ASP A 41 16.81 -24.48 -5.82
CA ASP A 41 17.86 -23.77 -6.56
C ASP A 41 17.47 -23.53 -8.01
N SER A 42 16.19 -23.76 -8.34
CA SER A 42 15.61 -23.41 -9.63
C SER A 42 15.75 -21.91 -9.90
N LEU A 43 16.64 -21.52 -10.80
CA LEU A 43 16.87 -20.11 -11.13
C LEU A 43 15.64 -19.46 -11.75
N LEU A 44 14.84 -20.19 -12.53
CA LEU A 44 13.59 -19.66 -13.08
C LEU A 44 12.60 -19.27 -11.97
N THR A 45 12.48 -20.13 -10.96
CA THR A 45 11.60 -19.87 -9.81
C THR A 45 12.14 -18.72 -8.97
N LEU A 46 13.45 -18.72 -8.70
CA LEU A 46 14.08 -17.68 -7.89
C LEU A 46 14.05 -16.31 -8.58
N ASP A 47 14.35 -16.24 -9.89
CA ASP A 47 14.28 -15.01 -10.71
C ASP A 47 12.91 -14.35 -10.60
N SER A 48 11.84 -15.11 -10.85
CA SER A 48 10.48 -14.61 -10.73
C SER A 48 10.12 -14.22 -9.29
N THR A 49 10.56 -15.00 -8.30
CA THR A 49 10.25 -14.73 -6.88
C THR A 49 10.88 -13.42 -6.42
N VAL A 50 12.17 -13.21 -6.69
CA VAL A 50 12.86 -11.98 -6.26
C VAL A 50 12.36 -10.76 -7.02
N GLY A 51 11.97 -10.90 -8.29
CA GLY A 51 11.38 -9.80 -9.05
C GLY A 51 10.01 -9.41 -8.53
N VAL A 52 9.13 -10.37 -8.23
CA VAL A 52 7.82 -10.10 -7.59
C VAL A 52 7.98 -9.42 -6.23
N HIS A 53 8.92 -9.90 -5.40
CA HIS A 53 9.19 -9.30 -4.09
C HIS A 53 9.72 -7.86 -4.23
N TYR A 54 10.66 -7.63 -5.15
CA TYR A 54 11.19 -6.31 -5.41
C TYR A 54 10.12 -5.31 -5.88
N VAL A 55 9.26 -5.70 -6.83
CA VAL A 55 8.15 -4.86 -7.31
C VAL A 55 7.19 -4.51 -6.16
N ARG A 56 6.86 -5.49 -5.31
CA ARG A 56 6.03 -5.26 -4.12
C ARG A 56 6.69 -4.27 -3.16
N ASP A 57 7.98 -4.41 -2.90
CA ASP A 57 8.72 -3.55 -1.99
C ASP A 57 8.87 -2.12 -2.55
N LEU A 58 9.01 -1.96 -3.88
CA LEU A 58 8.99 -0.66 -4.55
C LEU A 58 7.64 0.06 -4.34
N ARG A 59 6.52 -0.67 -4.48
CA ARG A 59 5.18 -0.11 -4.20
C ARG A 59 5.06 0.32 -2.74
N ALA A 60 5.55 -0.51 -1.81
CA ALA A 60 5.53 -0.20 -0.38
C ALA A 60 6.47 0.95 0.01
N ALA A 61 7.58 1.16 -0.69
CA ALA A 61 8.56 2.19 -0.37
C ALA A 61 8.04 3.61 -0.64
N GLY A 62 7.03 3.79 -1.49
CA GLY A 62 6.41 5.10 -1.76
C GLY A 62 7.32 6.08 -2.53
N ALA A 63 6.94 7.36 -2.52
CA ALA A 63 7.63 8.41 -3.27
C ALA A 63 8.34 9.41 -2.34
N GLY A 64 9.56 9.79 -2.69
CA GLY A 64 10.37 10.76 -1.95
C GLY A 64 10.84 10.27 -0.58
N THR A 65 10.84 8.95 -0.36
CA THR A 65 11.22 8.35 0.92
C THR A 65 12.69 7.86 0.91
N PRO A 66 13.37 7.83 2.06
CA PRO A 66 14.68 7.18 2.17
C PRO A 66 14.64 5.70 1.75
N GLN A 67 13.55 5.01 2.07
CA GLN A 67 13.29 3.62 1.70
C GLN A 67 13.35 3.40 0.19
N CYS A 68 12.72 4.31 -0.57
CA CYS A 68 12.72 4.23 -2.02
C CYS A 68 14.12 4.40 -2.59
N LYS A 69 14.91 5.34 -2.03
CA LYS A 69 16.30 5.55 -2.42
C LYS A 69 17.15 4.30 -2.16
N ASP A 70 17.12 3.79 -0.94
CA ASP A 70 17.94 2.65 -0.53
C ASP A 70 17.62 1.40 -1.35
N LEU A 71 16.33 1.18 -1.66
CA LEU A 71 15.87 0.04 -2.44
C LEU A 71 16.34 0.10 -3.90
N LEU A 72 16.24 1.28 -4.54
CA LEU A 72 16.72 1.48 -5.92
C LEU A 72 18.24 1.37 -6.02
N GLU A 73 18.98 1.91 -5.05
CA GLU A 73 20.45 1.81 -5.02
C GLU A 73 20.91 0.36 -4.81
N SER A 74 20.26 -0.38 -3.91
CA SER A 74 20.56 -1.79 -3.66
C SER A 74 20.25 -2.67 -4.86
N HIS A 75 19.12 -2.42 -5.54
CA HIS A 75 18.76 -3.17 -6.74
C HIS A 75 19.75 -2.92 -7.88
N LYS A 76 20.17 -1.67 -8.10
CA LYS A 76 21.18 -1.34 -9.11
C LYS A 76 22.50 -2.08 -8.89
N ALA A 77 22.92 -2.26 -7.63
CA ALA A 77 24.10 -3.06 -7.30
C ALA A 77 23.89 -4.54 -7.63
N TYR A 78 22.72 -5.09 -7.27
CA TYR A 78 22.32 -6.45 -7.64
C TYR A 78 22.34 -6.67 -9.16
N GLU A 79 21.73 -5.78 -9.95
CA GLU A 79 21.69 -5.92 -11.42
C GLU A 79 23.10 -5.95 -12.02
N LYS A 80 24.00 -5.11 -11.51
CA LYS A 80 25.39 -5.07 -11.95
C LYS A 80 26.12 -6.37 -11.65
N GLU A 81 25.95 -6.92 -10.45
CA GLU A 81 26.55 -8.21 -10.07
C GLU A 81 25.98 -9.36 -10.91
N LEU A 82 24.66 -9.36 -11.12
CA LEU A 82 23.95 -10.38 -11.88
C LEU A 82 24.41 -10.41 -13.35
N GLN A 83 24.51 -9.24 -13.99
CA GLN A 83 25.04 -9.12 -15.37
C GLN A 83 26.50 -9.58 -15.46
N GLY A 84 27.30 -9.31 -14.42
CA GLY A 84 28.70 -9.74 -14.36
C GLY A 84 28.91 -11.26 -14.35
N CYS A 85 27.89 -12.05 -14.00
CA CYS A 85 27.96 -13.51 -14.04
C CYS A 85 27.92 -14.10 -15.46
N GLY A 86 27.42 -13.37 -16.46
CA GLY A 86 27.26 -13.89 -17.82
C GLY A 86 26.48 -15.21 -17.87
N SER A 87 27.05 -16.25 -18.48
CA SER A 87 26.45 -17.58 -18.58
C SER A 87 26.72 -18.51 -17.37
N ASN A 88 27.36 -18.03 -16.31
CA ASN A 88 27.72 -18.86 -15.15
C ASN A 88 26.54 -19.02 -14.18
N GLY A 89 25.79 -20.13 -14.31
CA GLY A 89 24.61 -20.40 -13.48
C GLY A 89 24.86 -20.48 -11.97
N ASP A 90 26.01 -21.01 -11.51
CA ASP A 90 26.32 -21.05 -10.07
C ASP A 90 26.62 -19.65 -9.51
N CYS A 91 27.23 -18.76 -10.32
CA CYS A 91 27.37 -17.35 -9.98
C CYS A 91 26.00 -16.67 -9.88
N VAL A 92 25.13 -16.86 -10.88
CA VAL A 92 23.77 -16.30 -10.90
C VAL A 92 22.98 -16.76 -9.67
N LEU A 93 23.03 -18.05 -9.34
CA LEU A 93 22.38 -18.60 -8.15
C LEU A 93 22.82 -17.91 -6.86
N LYS A 94 24.13 -17.71 -6.70
CA LYS A 94 24.68 -17.03 -5.53
C LYS A 94 24.18 -15.59 -5.43
N VAL A 95 24.20 -14.84 -6.54
CA VAL A 95 23.76 -13.44 -6.58
C VAL A 95 22.27 -13.32 -6.27
N ILE A 96 21.42 -14.15 -6.89
CA ILE A 96 19.96 -14.13 -6.64
C ILE A 96 19.64 -14.51 -5.19
N ARG A 97 20.32 -15.50 -4.61
CA ARG A 97 20.14 -15.85 -3.19
C ARG A 97 20.52 -14.73 -2.24
N ASN A 98 21.65 -14.06 -2.49
CA ASN A 98 22.06 -12.91 -1.70
C ASN A 98 21.01 -11.80 -1.79
N TRP A 99 20.49 -11.54 -3.00
CA TRP A 99 19.43 -10.56 -3.21
C TRP A 99 18.13 -10.93 -2.49
N ALA A 100 17.72 -12.20 -2.52
CA ALA A 100 16.56 -12.68 -1.77
C ALA A 100 16.72 -12.42 -0.25
N GLY A 101 17.91 -12.63 0.30
CA GLY A 101 18.22 -12.29 1.69
C GLY A 101 18.13 -10.78 1.98
N ILE A 102 18.65 -9.95 1.06
CA ILE A 102 18.54 -8.49 1.17
C ILE A 102 17.08 -8.05 1.15
N LEU A 103 16.27 -8.56 0.21
CA LEU A 103 14.85 -8.25 0.12
C LEU A 103 14.09 -8.67 1.39
N SER A 104 14.40 -9.84 1.98
CA SER A 104 13.80 -10.25 3.26
C SER A 104 14.09 -9.23 4.37
N HIS A 105 15.31 -8.72 4.47
CA HIS A 105 15.67 -7.68 5.46
C HIS A 105 15.09 -6.30 5.14
N VAL A 106 14.85 -6.00 3.85
CA VAL A 106 14.12 -4.81 3.45
C VAL A 106 12.65 -4.94 3.86
N GLU A 107 12.00 -6.07 3.59
CA GLU A 107 10.62 -6.34 3.96
C GLU A 107 10.39 -6.16 5.46
N ASP A 108 11.26 -6.72 6.32
CA ASP A 108 11.20 -6.55 7.78
C ASP A 108 11.28 -5.07 8.23
N ARG A 109 12.01 -4.23 7.49
CA ARG A 109 12.15 -2.79 7.77
C ARG A 109 11.04 -1.95 7.17
N LEU A 110 10.48 -2.36 6.03
CA LEU A 110 9.47 -1.62 5.26
C LEU A 110 8.04 -1.95 5.66
N ARG A 111 7.79 -3.13 6.25
CA ARG A 111 6.50 -3.47 6.88
C ARG A 111 6.53 -3.08 8.34
N PRO A 112 6.10 -1.86 8.73
CA PRO A 112 5.79 -1.63 10.13
C PRO A 112 4.73 -2.66 10.53
N PRO A 113 4.91 -3.36 11.67
CA PRO A 113 3.97 -4.37 12.10
C PRO A 113 2.67 -3.68 12.51
N LEU A 114 1.70 -3.58 11.60
CA LEU A 114 0.30 -3.44 12.00
C LEU A 114 -0.14 -4.79 12.54
N ASN A 115 0.19 -5.05 13.79
CA ASN A 115 -0.28 -6.24 14.48
C ASN A 115 -1.61 -5.95 15.20
N GLU A 116 -2.37 -7.02 15.44
CA GLU A 116 -3.66 -6.97 16.12
C GLU A 116 -3.58 -6.23 17.47
N ALA A 117 -2.48 -6.42 18.21
CA ALA A 117 -2.27 -5.76 19.50
C ALA A 117 -2.22 -4.23 19.39
N ALA A 118 -1.58 -3.69 18.35
CA ALA A 118 -1.52 -2.25 18.09
C ALA A 118 -2.91 -1.67 17.74
N LEU A 119 -3.66 -2.38 16.88
CA LEU A 119 -5.04 -2.03 16.55
C LEU A 119 -5.93 -2.04 17.80
N LYS A 120 -5.88 -3.12 18.58
CA LYS A 120 -6.64 -3.30 19.82
C LYS A 120 -6.30 -2.24 20.85
N LYS A 121 -5.02 -1.90 21.03
CA LYS A 121 -4.58 -0.84 21.95
C LYS A 121 -5.12 0.52 21.52
N PHE A 122 -5.10 0.83 20.23
CA PHE A 122 -5.54 2.13 19.74
C PHE A 122 -7.06 2.25 19.72
N ALA A 123 -7.77 1.29 19.12
CA ALA A 123 -9.23 1.25 19.05
C ALA A 123 -9.85 1.09 20.45
N GLY A 124 -9.21 0.33 21.33
CA GLY A 124 -9.72 0.04 22.67
C GLY A 124 -11.10 -0.64 22.62
N GLY A 125 -11.95 -0.31 23.58
CA GLY A 125 -13.34 -0.77 23.63
C GLY A 125 -14.32 0.14 22.89
N MET A 126 -13.84 0.98 21.97
CA MET A 126 -14.68 1.98 21.32
C MET A 126 -15.68 1.32 20.37
N LYS A 127 -16.88 1.88 20.36
CA LYS A 127 -17.96 1.53 19.45
C LYS A 127 -18.36 2.78 18.69
N PHE A 128 -19.05 2.62 17.56
CA PHE A 128 -19.58 3.76 16.80
C PHE A 128 -20.96 3.41 16.26
N LEU A 129 -21.74 4.46 15.98
CA LEU A 129 -23.05 4.31 15.34
C LEU A 129 -22.87 4.10 13.83
N ASP A 130 -23.36 2.96 13.35
CA ASP A 130 -23.47 2.61 11.94
C ASP A 130 -24.95 2.53 11.56
N GLY A 131 -25.48 3.62 11.01
CA GLY A 131 -26.92 3.80 10.88
C GLY A 131 -27.60 3.77 12.24
N GLN A 132 -28.43 2.75 12.49
CA GLN A 132 -29.11 2.54 13.78
C GLN A 132 -28.40 1.52 14.68
N GLN A 133 -27.34 0.87 14.21
CA GLN A 133 -26.65 -0.17 14.96
C GLN A 133 -25.39 0.38 15.64
N THR A 134 -25.10 -0.14 16.84
CA THR A 134 -23.83 0.14 17.52
C THR A 134 -22.85 -1.00 17.26
N ILE A 135 -21.72 -0.69 16.62
CA ILE A 135 -20.73 -1.69 16.20
C ILE A 135 -19.39 -1.44 16.90
N SER A 136 -18.66 -2.50 17.23
CA SER A 136 -17.28 -2.41 17.73
C SER A 136 -16.36 -1.87 16.63
N LEU A 137 -15.61 -0.82 16.94
CA LEU A 137 -14.64 -0.24 16.02
C LEU A 137 -13.57 -1.27 15.63
N LEU A 138 -13.01 -2.00 16.61
CA LEU A 138 -12.00 -3.02 16.36
C LEU A 138 -12.51 -4.10 15.40
N LYS A 139 -13.69 -4.66 15.68
CA LYS A 139 -14.29 -5.70 14.82
C LYS A 139 -14.51 -5.21 13.39
N ARG A 140 -14.96 -3.96 13.21
CA ARG A 140 -15.16 -3.39 11.87
C ARG A 140 -13.83 -3.17 11.13
N LEU A 141 -12.77 -2.81 11.84
CA LEU A 141 -11.44 -2.65 11.27
C LEU A 141 -10.87 -4.00 10.83
N GLU A 142 -10.95 -5.01 11.69
CA GLU A 142 -10.53 -6.39 11.38
C GLU A 142 -11.27 -6.92 10.17
N GLN A 143 -12.60 -6.78 10.13
CA GLN A 143 -13.41 -7.16 8.95
C GLN A 143 -12.95 -6.47 7.67
N GLY A 144 -12.57 -5.20 7.74
CA GLY A 144 -12.08 -4.43 6.59
C GLY A 144 -10.60 -4.62 6.28
N MET A 145 -9.88 -5.48 7.01
CA MET A 145 -8.46 -5.80 6.84
C MET A 145 -8.22 -7.31 6.80
N ASP A 146 -9.24 -8.10 6.47
CA ASP A 146 -9.19 -9.57 6.60
C ASP A 146 -8.56 -10.26 5.38
N LEU A 147 -8.25 -9.52 4.31
CA LEU A 147 -7.52 -10.02 3.15
C LEU A 147 -6.01 -9.72 3.24
N TYR A 148 -5.21 -10.77 3.43
CA TYR A 148 -3.74 -10.69 3.54
C TYR A 148 -3.00 -11.08 2.24
N PRO A 149 -1.78 -10.56 2.01
CA PRO A 149 -1.10 -9.53 2.82
C PRO A 149 -1.73 -8.15 2.64
N LEU A 150 -1.68 -7.33 3.68
CA LEU A 150 -2.20 -5.96 3.63
C LEU A 150 -1.35 -5.07 2.73
N PRO A 151 -1.95 -4.40 1.73
CA PRO A 151 -1.29 -3.34 1.01
C PRO A 151 -0.87 -2.19 1.92
N GLN A 152 0.26 -1.58 1.58
CA GLN A 152 0.82 -0.48 2.35
C GLN A 152 1.67 0.44 1.48
N VAL A 153 1.87 1.68 1.94
CA VAL A 153 2.83 2.61 1.35
C VAL A 153 3.44 3.53 2.39
N ALA A 154 4.76 3.71 2.33
CA ALA A 154 5.49 4.67 3.12
C ALA A 154 5.25 6.09 2.62
N LEU A 155 5.04 7.01 3.55
CA LEU A 155 4.77 8.42 3.31
C LEU A 155 6.04 9.26 3.55
N PRO A 156 6.19 10.41 2.89
CA PRO A 156 7.35 11.30 3.08
C PRO A 156 7.56 11.77 4.53
N ASN A 157 6.47 11.86 5.30
CA ASN A 157 6.51 12.23 6.73
C ASN A 157 7.03 11.11 7.64
N GLY A 158 7.38 9.95 7.08
CA GLY A 158 7.90 8.79 7.81
C GLY A 158 6.82 7.80 8.26
N ASN A 159 5.54 8.13 8.17
CA ASN A 159 4.45 7.21 8.46
C ASN A 159 4.25 6.19 7.33
N VAL A 160 3.41 5.19 7.60
CA VAL A 160 2.97 4.20 6.62
C VAL A 160 1.45 4.14 6.65
N LEU A 161 0.83 4.24 5.48
CA LEU A 161 -0.60 4.00 5.30
C LEU A 161 -0.77 2.53 4.90
N VAL A 162 -1.52 1.78 5.71
CA VAL A 162 -1.86 0.37 5.51
C VAL A 162 -3.37 0.28 5.29
N TRP A 163 -3.82 -0.57 4.38
CA TRP A 163 -5.24 -0.80 4.16
C TRP A 163 -5.53 -2.26 3.82
N GLY A 164 -6.81 -2.62 3.82
CA GLY A 164 -7.26 -3.93 3.38
C GLY A 164 -8.70 -3.91 2.92
N PHE A 165 -9.21 -5.12 2.67
CA PHE A 165 -10.56 -5.36 2.20
C PHE A 165 -11.19 -6.50 2.99
N GLN A 166 -12.52 -6.50 3.05
CA GLN A 166 -13.26 -7.68 3.44
C GLN A 166 -13.23 -8.73 2.31
N PRO A 167 -12.93 -10.01 2.61
CA PRO A 167 -13.07 -11.10 1.67
C PRO A 167 -14.46 -11.13 1.04
N HIS A 168 -14.51 -11.31 -0.29
CA HIS A 168 -15.73 -11.33 -1.10
C HIS A 168 -16.56 -10.03 -1.07
N ASN A 169 -16.06 -8.95 -0.47
CA ASN A 169 -16.73 -7.65 -0.43
C ASN A 169 -15.73 -6.48 -0.38
N ALA A 170 -15.14 -6.15 -1.53
CA ALA A 170 -14.18 -5.05 -1.65
C ALA A 170 -14.77 -3.65 -1.36
N GLN A 171 -16.10 -3.52 -1.23
CA GLN A 171 -16.73 -2.27 -0.81
C GLN A 171 -16.55 -1.99 0.69
N VAL A 172 -16.19 -2.99 1.48
CA VAL A 172 -15.88 -2.86 2.91
C VAL A 172 -14.37 -2.87 3.07
N GLN A 173 -13.83 -1.70 3.39
CA GLN A 173 -12.40 -1.47 3.55
C GLN A 173 -12.10 -0.91 4.94
N SER A 174 -10.85 -1.01 5.34
CA SER A 174 -10.31 -0.31 6.50
C SER A 174 -8.87 0.10 6.23
N LEU A 175 -8.47 1.21 6.84
CA LEU A 175 -7.12 1.73 6.75
C LEU A 175 -6.58 2.08 8.14
N ALA A 176 -5.27 2.08 8.26
CA ALA A 176 -4.55 2.58 9.42
C ALA A 176 -3.36 3.40 8.95
N VAL A 177 -3.03 4.42 9.72
CA VAL A 177 -1.74 5.11 9.60
C VAL A 177 -0.92 4.74 10.84
N VAL A 178 0.27 4.20 10.61
CA VAL A 178 1.23 3.84 11.65
C VAL A 178 2.51 4.63 11.48
N ASN A 179 3.17 4.95 12.58
CA ASN A 179 4.55 5.43 12.51
C ASN A 179 5.52 4.26 12.28
N ARG A 180 6.82 4.57 12.11
CA ARG A 180 7.85 3.55 11.86
C ARG A 180 8.04 2.56 13.02
N GLN A 181 7.63 2.93 14.23
CA GLN A 181 7.68 2.06 15.40
C GLN A 181 6.46 1.12 15.49
N GLY A 182 5.54 1.15 14.51
CA GLY A 182 4.31 0.35 14.51
C GLY A 182 3.21 0.90 15.42
N ALA A 183 3.36 2.12 15.96
CA ALA A 183 2.30 2.74 16.73
C ALA A 183 1.25 3.34 15.78
N VAL A 184 0.00 2.91 15.97
CA VAL A 184 -1.15 3.47 15.26
C VAL A 184 -1.34 4.93 15.65
N GLN A 185 -1.53 5.78 14.65
CA GLN A 185 -1.83 7.22 14.81
C GLN A 185 -3.26 7.54 14.40
N LEU A 186 -3.83 6.79 13.46
CA LEU A 186 -5.16 6.99 12.89
C LEU A 186 -5.73 5.66 12.40
N LEU A 187 -7.03 5.45 12.60
CA LEU A 187 -7.80 4.34 12.05
C LEU A 187 -8.89 4.87 11.13
N GLY A 188 -9.22 4.14 10.08
CA GLY A 188 -10.26 4.51 9.14
C GLY A 188 -11.12 3.33 8.76
N ILE A 189 -12.44 3.52 8.77
CA ILE A 189 -13.39 2.61 8.14
C ILE A 189 -13.90 3.24 6.87
N VAL A 190 -14.02 2.42 5.82
CA VAL A 190 -14.38 2.90 4.50
C VAL A 190 -15.40 1.97 3.89
N ASP A 191 -16.49 2.55 3.39
CA ASP A 191 -17.60 1.82 2.78
C ASP A 191 -17.95 2.42 1.42
N ARG A 192 -18.21 1.53 0.46
CA ARG A 192 -18.75 1.84 -0.87
C ARG A 192 -17.93 2.83 -1.72
N LEU A 193 -16.61 2.80 -1.59
CA LEU A 193 -15.70 3.58 -2.43
C LEU A 193 -15.02 2.79 -3.53
N TYR A 194 -14.82 1.48 -3.37
CA TYR A 194 -14.01 0.71 -4.31
C TYR A 194 -14.64 0.68 -5.71
N LEU A 195 -13.88 1.05 -6.74
CA LEU A 195 -14.34 1.10 -8.14
C LEU A 195 -15.63 1.93 -8.35
N ALA A 196 -15.85 2.96 -7.52
CA ALA A 196 -17.05 3.78 -7.63
C ALA A 196 -17.08 4.67 -8.89
N LEU A 197 -15.93 4.88 -9.55
CA LEU A 197 -15.83 5.53 -10.86
C LEU A 197 -15.22 4.56 -11.90
N PRO A 198 -16.01 3.59 -12.43
CA PRO A 198 -15.53 2.62 -13.41
C PRO A 198 -15.24 3.27 -14.77
N SER A 199 -14.54 2.53 -15.63
CA SER A 199 -14.14 3.03 -16.96
C SER A 199 -15.34 3.46 -17.79
N GLY A 200 -15.23 4.64 -18.40
CA GLY A 200 -16.30 5.27 -19.17
C GLY A 200 -17.21 6.22 -18.38
N LYS A 201 -17.07 6.30 -17.05
CA LYS A 201 -17.76 7.33 -16.24
C LYS A 201 -16.83 8.50 -15.92
N THR A 202 -17.36 9.71 -15.99
CA THR A 202 -16.67 10.97 -15.66
C THR A 202 -17.20 11.63 -14.38
N GLN A 203 -18.34 11.15 -13.88
CA GLN A 203 -18.99 11.66 -12.67
C GLN A 203 -19.16 10.52 -11.67
N TRP A 204 -18.86 10.84 -10.40
CA TRP A 204 -19.12 9.97 -9.28
C TRP A 204 -20.24 10.57 -8.43
N GLU A 205 -21.29 9.80 -8.21
CA GLU A 205 -22.33 10.10 -7.24
C GLU A 205 -22.19 9.08 -6.09
N PRO A 206 -21.65 9.49 -4.92
CA PRO A 206 -21.60 8.60 -3.78
C PRO A 206 -23.01 8.15 -3.41
N GLY A 207 -23.22 6.84 -3.31
CA GLY A 207 -24.44 6.31 -2.71
C GLY A 207 -24.59 6.81 -1.27
N LYS A 208 -25.82 6.84 -0.74
CA LYS A 208 -26.12 7.37 0.61
C LYS A 208 -25.29 6.73 1.74
N ASP A 209 -24.75 5.55 1.51
CA ASP A 209 -23.96 4.78 2.48
C ASP A 209 -22.45 4.84 2.21
N ALA A 210 -21.99 5.62 1.22
CA ALA A 210 -20.57 5.82 0.96
C ALA A 210 -19.96 6.73 2.03
N ARG A 211 -18.89 6.26 2.69
CA ARG A 211 -18.25 7.00 3.77
C ARG A 211 -16.77 6.68 3.94
N ILE A 212 -16.05 7.65 4.48
CA ILE A 212 -14.73 7.49 5.10
C ILE A 212 -14.86 8.05 6.52
N ALA A 213 -14.92 7.18 7.52
CA ALA A 213 -14.90 7.62 8.93
C ALA A 213 -13.50 7.40 9.51
N LEU A 214 -12.85 8.51 9.89
CA LEU A 214 -11.50 8.55 10.45
C LEU A 214 -11.58 8.71 11.97
N PHE A 215 -10.79 7.94 12.70
CA PHE A 215 -10.75 7.94 14.15
C PHE A 215 -9.33 8.25 14.61
N VAL A 216 -9.19 9.34 15.36
CA VAL A 216 -7.90 9.84 15.86
C VAL A 216 -7.95 10.08 17.35
N ARG A 217 -6.81 9.99 18.04
CA ARG A 217 -6.66 10.46 19.42
C ARG A 217 -6.06 11.86 19.49
N ASP A 218 -5.18 12.16 18.55
CA ASP A 218 -4.59 13.47 18.35
C ASP A 218 -5.06 14.04 16.99
N PRO A 219 -5.89 15.09 16.98
CA PRO A 219 -6.33 15.74 15.74
C PRO A 219 -5.17 16.26 14.87
N ALA A 220 -3.99 16.55 15.43
CA ALA A 220 -2.86 17.06 14.66
C ALA A 220 -2.36 16.05 13.62
N VAL A 221 -2.60 14.75 13.82
CA VAL A 221 -2.28 13.67 12.87
C VAL A 221 -3.00 13.86 11.53
N LEU A 222 -4.17 14.49 11.52
CA LEU A 222 -4.91 14.77 10.27
C LEU A 222 -4.14 15.74 9.37
N ASN A 223 -3.47 16.75 9.92
CA ASN A 223 -2.65 17.69 9.13
C ASN A 223 -1.54 16.98 8.35
N GLN A 224 -1.01 15.90 8.93
CA GLN A 224 0.14 15.18 8.37
C GLN A 224 -0.26 14.13 7.34
N ASN A 225 -1.47 13.57 7.43
CA ASN A 225 -1.85 12.36 6.69
C ASN A 225 -3.10 12.53 5.81
N LEU A 226 -3.89 13.59 5.97
CA LEU A 226 -5.15 13.75 5.24
C LEU A 226 -4.94 13.83 3.73
N SER A 227 -3.88 14.50 3.24
CA SER A 227 -3.55 14.53 1.81
C SER A 227 -3.33 13.13 1.23
N ALA A 228 -2.62 12.28 1.97
CA ALA A 228 -2.39 10.89 1.57
C ALA A 228 -3.69 10.07 1.60
N ILE A 229 -4.55 10.27 2.62
CA ILE A 229 -5.85 9.58 2.72
C ILE A 229 -6.78 9.99 1.57
N ARG A 230 -6.79 11.27 1.17
CA ARG A 230 -7.57 11.74 0.01
C ARG A 230 -7.08 11.09 -1.29
N ALA A 231 -5.77 11.06 -1.50
CA ALA A 231 -5.17 10.41 -2.66
C ALA A 231 -5.42 8.89 -2.68
N TRP A 232 -5.35 8.23 -1.52
CA TRP A 232 -5.72 6.82 -1.36
C TRP A 232 -7.19 6.58 -1.70
N ALA A 233 -8.10 7.45 -1.25
CA ALA A 233 -9.52 7.33 -1.56
C ALA A 233 -9.80 7.53 -3.05
N ALA A 234 -9.13 8.49 -3.70
CA ALA A 234 -9.18 8.65 -5.14
C ALA A 234 -8.66 7.40 -5.88
N ALA A 235 -7.60 6.77 -5.39
CA ALA A 235 -7.11 5.50 -5.93
C ALA A 235 -8.13 4.36 -5.73
N SER A 236 -8.77 4.26 -4.55
CA SER A 236 -9.85 3.29 -4.29
C SER A 236 -11.03 3.46 -5.25
N ILE A 237 -11.47 4.71 -5.48
CA ILE A 237 -12.55 5.04 -6.42
C ILE A 237 -12.23 4.55 -7.83
N LEU A 238 -10.95 4.55 -8.19
CA LEU A 238 -10.43 4.07 -9.46
C LEU A 238 -10.05 2.58 -9.48
N GLY A 239 -10.09 1.90 -8.33
CA GLY A 239 -9.75 0.49 -8.21
C GLY A 239 -8.27 0.17 -8.05
N PHE A 240 -7.44 1.14 -7.65
CA PHE A 240 -6.00 1.00 -7.40
C PHE A 240 -5.13 0.57 -8.60
N ASN A 241 -5.66 0.55 -9.82
CA ASN A 241 -4.96 -0.02 -10.99
C ASN A 241 -4.70 1.00 -12.12
N GLN A 242 -4.63 2.30 -11.80
CA GLN A 242 -4.44 3.37 -12.78
C GLN A 242 -2.99 3.89 -12.80
N ASP A 243 -2.41 4.03 -13.98
CA ASP A 243 -1.02 4.46 -14.17
C ASP A 243 -0.88 5.97 -13.99
N CYS A 244 -0.48 6.40 -12.79
CA CYS A 244 -0.42 7.82 -12.41
C CYS A 244 0.90 8.21 -11.69
N PRO A 245 1.81 8.94 -12.34
CA PRO A 245 1.69 9.54 -13.67
C PRO A 245 1.79 8.50 -14.80
N GLY A 246 1.15 8.78 -15.93
CA GLY A 246 1.14 7.86 -17.06
C GLY A 246 -0.09 8.04 -17.95
N LYS A 247 -0.51 6.95 -18.59
CA LYS A 247 -1.64 6.94 -19.53
C LYS A 247 -2.96 7.37 -18.89
N ASP A 248 -3.11 7.21 -17.57
CA ASP A 248 -4.35 7.49 -16.83
C ASP A 248 -4.33 8.83 -16.08
N GLN A 249 -3.33 9.69 -16.33
CA GLN A 249 -3.11 10.96 -15.60
C GLN A 249 -4.37 11.83 -15.48
N THR A 250 -5.09 12.06 -16.58
CA THR A 250 -6.31 12.89 -16.61
C THR A 250 -7.39 12.33 -15.69
N ARG A 251 -7.51 10.99 -15.64
CA ARG A 251 -8.50 10.32 -14.81
C ARG A 251 -8.14 10.38 -13.34
N CYS A 252 -6.87 10.22 -12.99
CA CYS A 252 -6.39 10.44 -11.63
C CYS A 252 -6.60 11.88 -11.16
N GLN A 253 -6.36 12.87 -12.02
CA GLN A 253 -6.63 14.27 -11.70
C GLN A 253 -8.12 14.55 -11.49
N ALA A 254 -9.00 13.91 -12.26
CA ALA A 254 -10.44 14.02 -12.07
C ALA A 254 -10.86 13.38 -10.73
N ALA A 255 -10.38 12.18 -10.42
CA ALA A 255 -10.70 11.48 -9.17
C ALA A 255 -10.19 12.23 -7.93
N ALA A 256 -9.01 12.84 -8.01
CA ALA A 256 -8.44 13.63 -6.90
C ALA A 256 -9.27 14.87 -6.53
N LYS A 257 -10.13 15.36 -7.43
CA LYS A 257 -11.01 16.52 -7.21
C LYS A 257 -12.41 16.16 -6.72
N LEU A 258 -12.72 14.86 -6.62
CA LEU A 258 -14.04 14.42 -6.22
C LEU A 258 -14.32 14.79 -4.75
N PRO A 259 -15.56 15.21 -4.41
CA PRO A 259 -15.93 15.48 -3.03
C PRO A 259 -16.02 14.16 -2.25
N LEU A 260 -15.08 13.93 -1.33
CA LEU A 260 -15.03 12.70 -0.54
C LEU A 260 -15.90 12.81 0.73
N PRO A 261 -16.69 11.78 1.08
CA PRO A 261 -17.52 11.73 2.29
C PRO A 261 -16.67 11.41 3.53
N ILE A 262 -15.70 12.27 3.84
CA ILE A 262 -14.80 12.11 4.98
C ILE A 262 -15.39 12.78 6.21
N GLN A 263 -15.54 12.01 7.29
CA GLN A 263 -15.85 12.49 8.62
C GLN A 263 -14.74 12.03 9.57
N ALA A 264 -14.22 12.94 10.40
CA ALA A 264 -13.24 12.60 11.42
C ALA A 264 -13.87 12.66 12.82
N TYR A 265 -13.43 11.76 13.70
CA TYR A 265 -13.89 11.64 15.07
C TYR A 265 -12.71 11.59 16.04
N ASN A 266 -12.85 12.29 17.17
CA ASN A 266 -11.88 12.22 18.26
C ASN A 266 -12.25 11.08 19.24
N LEU A 267 -11.39 10.09 19.37
CA LEU A 267 -11.55 8.97 20.31
C LEU A 267 -11.42 9.36 21.78
N ASN A 268 -10.88 10.55 22.07
CA ASN A 268 -10.80 11.12 23.42
C ASN A 268 -12.01 12.03 23.74
N CYS A 269 -13.03 12.05 22.89
CA CYS A 269 -14.26 12.82 23.07
C CYS A 269 -14.98 12.44 24.37
N THR A 270 -15.23 13.42 25.23
CA THR A 270 -15.94 13.23 26.51
C THR A 270 -17.44 12.96 26.33
N ALA A 271 -18.01 13.35 25.19
CA ALA A 271 -19.42 13.09 24.86
C ALA A 271 -19.69 11.62 24.42
N ALA A 272 -18.64 10.79 24.28
CA ALA A 272 -18.77 9.37 23.96
C ALA A 272 -19.19 8.54 25.19
N LYS A 273 -20.46 8.70 25.61
CA LYS A 273 -21.06 7.86 26.67
C LYS A 273 -20.94 6.38 26.30
N ASP A 274 -20.61 5.55 27.29
CA ASP A 274 -20.43 4.10 27.13
C ASP A 274 -19.45 3.70 26.01
N LYS A 275 -18.49 4.58 25.70
CA LYS A 275 -17.50 4.42 24.62
C LYS A 275 -18.12 4.38 23.22
N ILE A 276 -19.30 4.98 23.03
CA ILE A 276 -19.99 5.06 21.74
C ILE A 276 -19.69 6.41 21.09
N ILE A 277 -18.92 6.39 20.00
CA ILE A 277 -18.63 7.55 19.17
C ILE A 277 -19.87 7.90 18.34
N ASN A 278 -20.25 9.17 18.42
CA ASN A 278 -21.41 9.75 17.74
C ASN A 278 -21.01 11.08 17.07
N GLN A 279 -21.97 11.76 16.44
CA GLN A 279 -21.74 13.00 15.70
C GLN A 279 -21.21 14.17 16.56
N HIS A 280 -21.41 14.16 17.88
CA HIS A 280 -20.88 15.20 18.76
C HIS A 280 -19.37 15.03 19.01
N CYS A 281 -18.82 13.88 18.65
CA CYS A 281 -17.38 13.62 18.66
C CYS A 281 -16.72 13.92 17.32
N ALA A 282 -17.49 14.41 16.33
CA ALA A 282 -16.97 14.83 15.06
C ALA A 282 -16.02 16.04 15.24
N ILE A 283 -14.94 16.04 14.47
CA ILE A 283 -13.98 17.14 14.41
C ILE A 283 -13.85 17.62 12.97
N SER A 284 -13.59 18.92 12.81
CA SER A 284 -13.36 19.53 11.49
C SER A 284 -12.11 18.97 10.84
N LEU A 285 -12.18 18.72 9.54
CA LEU A 285 -11.01 18.35 8.75
C LEU A 285 -10.13 19.59 8.54
N PRO A 286 -8.80 19.48 8.74
CA PRO A 286 -7.90 20.57 8.41
C PRO A 286 -7.85 20.79 6.89
N GLN A 287 -7.49 22.02 6.51
CA GLN A 287 -7.12 22.31 5.13
C GLN A 287 -5.70 21.82 4.88
N VAL A 288 -5.54 20.96 3.88
CA VAL A 288 -4.26 20.35 3.50
C VAL A 288 -4.09 20.43 1.98
N PRO A 289 -2.85 20.53 1.48
CA PRO A 289 -2.62 20.58 0.04
C PRO A 289 -2.94 19.23 -0.62
N ASP A 290 -3.52 19.26 -1.81
CA ASP A 290 -3.76 18.07 -2.64
C ASP A 290 -2.53 17.79 -3.52
N ASN A 291 -1.40 17.46 -2.89
CA ASN A 291 -0.10 17.27 -3.54
C ASN A 291 0.35 15.80 -3.61
N VAL A 292 -0.49 14.86 -3.18
CA VAL A 292 -0.21 13.41 -3.24
C VAL A 292 -0.93 12.83 -4.45
N SER A 293 -0.19 12.16 -5.33
CA SER A 293 -0.76 11.47 -6.49
C SER A 293 -1.52 10.21 -6.06
N PRO A 294 -2.72 9.93 -6.60
CA PRO A 294 -3.40 8.64 -6.40
C PRO A 294 -2.56 7.43 -6.83
N GLY A 295 -1.69 7.58 -7.83
CA GLY A 295 -0.83 6.47 -8.27
C GLY A 295 0.28 6.08 -7.29
N LEU A 296 0.43 6.83 -6.18
CA LEU A 296 1.20 6.36 -5.02
C LEU A 296 0.65 5.03 -4.46
N PHE A 297 -0.65 4.77 -4.65
CA PHE A 297 -1.37 3.62 -4.10
C PHE A 297 -1.66 2.54 -5.16
N TRP A 298 -0.95 2.56 -6.29
CA TRP A 298 -1.14 1.59 -7.37
C TRP A 298 -0.83 0.15 -6.93
N GLN A 299 -1.62 -0.81 -7.40
CA GLN A 299 -1.52 -2.25 -7.14
C GLN A 299 -1.56 -3.09 -8.40
#